data_AF-A0A3N5J3U1-F1
#
_entry.id   AF-A0A3N5J3U1-F1
#
_cell.length_a   1.000
_cell.length_b   1.000
_cell.length_c   1.000
_cell.angle_alpha   90.00
_cell.angle_beta   90.00
_cell.angle_gamma   90.00
#
_symmetry.space_group_name_H-M   'P 1'
#
loop_
_entity.id
_entity.type
_entity.pdbx_description
1 polymer ?
#
loop_
_entity_poly.entity_id
_entity_poly.type
_entity_poly.pdbx_seq_one_letter_code
_entity_poly.pdbx_strand_id
1 'polypeptide(L)'
;ITHGTDSMVNTALELTGLPGKTIVLTGALNPARFRDSDAIFNIGCAVGAVQCLPPGVYIAMNGKVWDPAHVRKNPRENRFESL
;
A
#
# COMPACT_ATOMS: atom_id res chain seq x y z
N ILE A 1 -6.20 -4.53 2.55
CA ILE A 1 -5.89 -4.45 3.99
C ILE A 1 -5.49 -3.00 4.29
N THR A 2 -6.23 -2.30 5.14
CA THR A 2 -5.79 -1.00 5.67
C THR A 2 -4.77 -1.25 6.78
N HIS A 3 -3.64 -0.55 6.74
CA HIS A 3 -2.51 -0.79 7.63
C HIS A 3 -1.75 0.50 7.94
N GLY A 4 -1.08 0.56 9.10
CA GLY A 4 -0.15 1.65 9.43
C GLY A 4 1.07 1.63 8.51
N THR A 5 1.59 2.80 8.12
CA THR A 5 2.63 2.87 7.08
C THR A 5 4.03 2.43 7.55
N ASP A 6 4.29 2.41 8.85
CA ASP A 6 5.63 2.14 9.41
C ASP A 6 6.14 0.72 9.13
N SER A 7 5.27 -0.28 9.25
CA SER A 7 5.62 -1.69 9.04
C SER A 7 4.87 -2.33 7.86
N MET A 8 4.20 -1.51 7.03
CA MET A 8 3.38 -2.00 5.91
C MET A 8 4.15 -2.90 4.95
N VAL A 9 5.40 -2.54 4.62
CA VAL A 9 6.26 -3.35 3.73
C VAL A 9 6.55 -4.70 4.37
N ASN A 10 6.90 -4.74 5.65
CA ASN A 10 7.17 -5.98 6.37
C ASN A 10 5.95 -6.90 6.35
N THR A 11 4.76 -6.37 6.68
CA THR A 11 3.52 -7.15 6.63
C THR A 11 3.20 -7.66 5.22
N ALA A 12 3.46 -6.86 4.17
CA ALA A 12 3.26 -7.29 2.80
C ALA A 12 4.19 -8.46 2.42
N LEU A 13 5.46 -8.41 2.84
CA LEU A 13 6.43 -9.48 2.63
C LEU A 13 6.00 -10.78 3.34
N GLU A 14 5.54 -10.70 4.59
CA GLU A 14 5.04 -11.87 5.35
C GLU A 14 3.79 -12.52 4.73
N LEU A 15 3.00 -11.76 3.97
CA LEU A 15 1.83 -12.28 3.27
C LEU A 15 2.17 -12.87 1.88
N THR A 16 3.42 -12.71 1.42
CA THR A 16 3.85 -13.19 0.11
C THR A 16 3.81 -14.72 0.08
N GLY A 17 3.32 -15.28 -1.03
CA GLY A 17 3.17 -16.73 -1.20
C GLY A 17 1.83 -17.31 -0.77
N LEU A 18 0.92 -16.50 -0.21
CA LEU A 18 -0.47 -16.94 0.02
C LEU A 18 -1.19 -17.23 -1.32
N PRO A 19 -1.59 -18.48 -1.58
CA PRO A 19 -2.13 -18.85 -2.89
C PRO A 19 -3.56 -18.35 -3.08
N GLY A 20 -3.91 -18.04 -4.33
CA GLY A 20 -5.29 -17.77 -4.75
C GLY A 20 -5.88 -16.46 -4.21
N LYS A 21 -5.05 -15.48 -3.82
CA LYS A 21 -5.51 -14.18 -3.32
C LYS A 21 -4.76 -13.02 -3.96
N THR A 22 -5.48 -11.97 -4.32
CA THR A 22 -4.91 -10.64 -4.59
C THR A 22 -5.04 -9.83 -3.31
N ILE A 23 -3.91 -9.49 -2.69
CA ILE A 23 -3.86 -8.78 -1.40
C ILE A 23 -3.23 -7.42 -1.65
N VAL A 24 -4.02 -6.36 -1.46
CA VAL A 24 -3.51 -4.99 -1.56
C VAL A 24 -3.48 -4.36 -0.18
N LEU A 25 -2.30 -4.00 0.29
CA LEU A 25 -2.10 -3.21 1.50
C LEU A 25 -2.16 -1.73 1.14
N THR A 26 -2.79 -0.93 1.99
CA THR A 26 -2.89 0.52 1.80
C THR A 26 -3.04 1.20 3.15
N GLY A 27 -2.90 2.51 3.17
CA GLY A 27 -3.01 3.32 4.38
C GLY A 27 -3.03 4.79 4.01
N ALA A 28 -2.61 5.61 4.96
CA ALA A 28 -2.48 7.05 4.77
C ALA A 28 -1.25 7.54 5.50
N LEU A 29 -0.59 8.55 4.93
CA LEU A 29 0.50 9.26 5.57
C LEU A 29 -0.04 10.40 6.45
N ASN A 30 -1.20 10.97 6.06
CA ASN A 30 -1.96 11.93 6.85
C ASN A 30 -3.24 11.26 7.39
N PRO A 31 -3.59 11.41 8.69
CA PRO A 31 -4.75 10.71 9.24
C PRO A 31 -6.06 11.06 8.51
N ALA A 32 -6.92 10.05 8.28
CA ALA A 32 -8.15 10.18 7.48
C ALA A 32 -9.15 11.26 7.96
N ARG A 33 -9.08 11.66 9.24
CA ARG A 33 -9.94 12.69 9.83
C ARG A 33 -9.61 14.12 9.38
N PHE A 34 -8.46 14.33 8.72
CA PHE A 34 -8.07 15.63 8.20
C PHE A 34 -8.59 15.81 6.77
N ARG A 35 -9.05 17.02 6.44
CA ARG A 35 -9.66 17.35 5.13
C ARG A 35 -8.70 17.09 3.96
N ASP A 36 -7.39 17.17 4.22
CA ASP A 36 -6.32 16.98 3.23
C ASP A 36 -5.64 15.60 3.34
N SER A 37 -6.37 14.59 3.81
CA SER A 37 -5.84 13.23 3.91
C SER A 37 -5.71 12.55 2.55
N ASP A 38 -4.60 11.86 2.35
CA ASP A 38 -4.36 10.97 1.21
C ASP A 38 -5.15 9.65 1.30
N ALA A 39 -5.87 9.40 2.41
CA ALA A 39 -6.59 8.16 2.66
C ALA A 39 -7.63 7.83 1.59
N ILE A 40 -8.49 8.79 1.21
CA ILE A 40 -9.57 8.55 0.24
C ILE A 40 -8.99 8.12 -1.11
N PHE A 41 -7.94 8.81 -1.54
CA PHE A 41 -7.27 8.51 -2.81
C PHE A 41 -6.54 7.16 -2.77
N ASN A 42 -5.80 6.87 -1.69
CA ASN A 42 -5.11 5.58 -1.53
C ASN A 42 -6.09 4.40 -1.49
N ILE A 43 -7.24 4.55 -0.83
CA ILE A 43 -8.32 3.53 -0.83
C ILE A 43 -8.86 3.33 -2.24
N GLY A 44 -9.16 4.41 -2.98
CA GLY A 44 -9.60 4.30 -4.37
C GLY A 44 -8.60 3.56 -5.25
N CYS A 45 -7.31 3.88 -5.11
CA CYS A 45 -6.22 3.18 -5.79
C CYS A 45 -6.18 1.69 -5.41
N ALA A 46 -6.31 1.37 -4.12
CA ALA A 46 -6.29 -0.01 -3.63
C ALA A 46 -7.47 -0.84 -4.16
N VAL A 47 -8.67 -0.25 -4.23
CA VAL A 47 -9.88 -0.89 -4.77
C VAL A 47 -9.73 -1.16 -6.27
N GLY A 48 -9.11 -0.25 -7.03
CA GLY A 48 -8.77 -0.52 -8.43
C GLY A 48 -7.73 -1.63 -8.57
N ALA A 49 -6.65 -1.56 -7.78
CA ALA A 49 -5.57 -2.53 -7.81
C ALA A 49 -6.04 -3.96 -7.51
N VAL A 50 -6.86 -4.15 -6.47
CA VAL A 50 -7.31 -5.50 -6.08
C VAL A 50 -8.22 -6.15 -7.12
N GLN A 51 -8.93 -5.36 -7.92
CA GLN A 51 -9.82 -5.85 -8.99
C GLN A 51 -9.08 -6.13 -10.30
N CYS A 52 -7.94 -5.47 -10.54
CA CYS A 52 -7.24 -5.52 -11.82
C CYS A 52 -5.96 -6.39 -11.80
N LEU A 53 -5.38 -6.64 -10.62
CA LEU A 53 -4.11 -7.36 -10.51
C LEU A 53 -4.30 -8.87 -10.33
N PRO A 54 -3.37 -9.68 -10.87
CA PRO A 54 -3.37 -11.12 -10.64
C PRO A 54 -3.14 -11.43 -9.14
N PRO A 55 -3.35 -12.69 -8.72
CA PRO A 55 -3.00 -13.13 -7.38
C PRO A 55 -1.55 -12.75 -7.02
N GLY A 56 -1.38 -12.17 -5.84
CA GLY A 56 -0.13 -11.55 -5.41
C GLY A 56 -0.36 -10.56 -4.26
N VAL A 57 0.74 -10.06 -3.69
CA VAL A 57 0.70 -9.04 -2.63
C VAL A 57 1.26 -7.72 -3.16
N TYR A 58 0.54 -6.64 -2.92
CA TYR A 58 0.85 -5.31 -3.44
C TYR A 58 0.65 -4.23 -2.37
N ILE A 59 1.29 -3.08 -2.55
CA ILE A 59 1.05 -1.88 -1.76
C ILE A 59 0.49 -0.78 -2.66
N ALA A 60 -0.63 -0.16 -2.28
CA ALA A 60 -1.21 1.00 -2.96
C ALA A 60 -1.04 2.25 -2.11
N MET A 61 -0.05 3.08 -2.46
CA MET A 61 0.32 4.32 -1.76
C MET A 61 0.88 5.34 -2.76
N ASN A 62 0.62 6.63 -2.51
CA ASN A 62 1.09 7.74 -3.35
C ASN A 62 0.67 7.61 -4.83
N GLY A 63 -0.54 7.06 -5.09
CA GLY A 63 -1.08 6.89 -6.44
C GLY A 63 -0.43 5.81 -7.30
N LYS A 64 0.37 4.94 -6.69
CA LYS A 64 1.08 3.86 -7.38
C LYS A 64 0.85 2.53 -6.67
N VAL A 65 0.81 1.47 -7.48
CA VAL A 65 0.91 0.08 -7.01
C VAL A 65 2.37 -0.30 -6.97
N TRP A 66 2.81 -0.78 -5.81
CA TRP A 66 4.18 -1.16 -5.54
C TRP A 66 4.28 -2.67 -5.31
N ASP A 67 5.38 -3.24 -5.81
CA ASP A 67 5.87 -4.53 -5.40
C ASP A 67 6.52 -4.39 -4.01
N PRO A 68 6.06 -5.13 -2.98
CA PRO A 68 6.61 -5.05 -1.64
C PRO A 68 8.11 -5.41 -1.56
N ALA A 69 8.66 -6.16 -2.52
CA ALA A 69 10.10 -6.47 -2.58
C ALA A 69 10.96 -5.29 -3.07
N HIS A 70 10.36 -4.28 -3.70
CA HIS A 70 11.08 -3.21 -4.40
C HIS A 70 10.65 -1.80 -3.96
N VAL A 71 10.12 -1.66 -2.74
CA VAL A 71 9.62 -0.39 -2.21
C VAL A 71 10.01 -0.20 -0.73
N ARG A 72 10.20 1.05 -0.31
CA ARG A 72 10.34 1.45 1.10
C ARG A 72 9.50 2.67 1.43
N LYS A 73 9.16 2.85 2.71
CA LYS A 73 8.73 4.14 3.25
C LYS A 73 9.96 5.03 3.42
N ASN A 74 9.92 6.24 2.88
CA ASN A 74 10.88 7.31 3.14
C ASN A 74 10.27 8.29 4.16
N PRO A 75 10.72 8.27 5.43
CA PRO A 75 10.18 9.17 6.45
C PRO A 75 10.58 10.63 6.24
N ARG A 76 11.71 10.89 5.56
CA ARG A 76 12.18 12.26 5.30
C ARG A 76 11.31 12.96 4.27
N GLU A 77 10.94 12.24 3.21
CA GLU A 77 10.13 12.73 2.10
C GLU A 77 8.63 12.46 2.28
N ASN A 78 8.25 11.83 3.40
CA ASN A 78 6.90 11.40 3.72
C ASN A 78 6.18 10.70 2.54
N ARG A 79 6.83 9.69 1.93
CA ARG A 79 6.28 8.94 0.79
C ARG A 79 6.82 7.51 0.70
N PHE A 80 6.18 6.69 -0.12
CA PHE A 80 6.75 5.46 -0.63
C PHE A 80 7.61 5.75 -1.86
N GLU A 81 8.74 5.06 -1.98
CA GLU A 81 9.67 5.17 -3.09
C GLU A 81 10.30 3.81 -3.42
N SER A 82 10.81 3.68 -4.64
CA SER A 82 11.63 2.53 -5.03
C SER A 82 12.86 2.42 -4.12
N LEU A 83 13.30 1.17 -3.87
CA LEU A 83 14.55 0.90 -3.17
C LEU A 83 15.76 1.53 -3.88
#